data_AF-A0A524LJ54-F1
#
_entry.id   AF-A0A524LJ54-F1
#
_cell.length_a   1.000
_cell.length_b   1.000
_cell.length_c   1.000
_cell.angle_alpha   90.00
_cell.angle_beta   90.00
_cell.angle_gamma   90.00
#
_symmetry.space_group_name_H-M   'P 1'
#
loop_
_entity.id
_entity.type
_entity.pdbx_description
1 polymer ?
#
loop_
_entity_poly.entity_id
_entity_poly.type
_entity_poly.pdbx_seq_one_letter_code
_entity_poly.pdbx_strand_id
1 'polypeptide(L)' 'MRYVKISKSNTYEFLERLKKIGTLYAPHKISEKFYDFSEVDDVKDAKFEYHRTIR' A
#
# COMPACT_ATOMS: atom_id res chain seq x y z
N MET A 1 4.70 -18.18 10.43
CA MET A 1 4.48 -16.72 10.34
C MET A 1 3.06 -16.42 10.81
N ARG A 2 2.88 -15.44 11.70
CA ARG A 2 1.55 -15.03 12.17
C ARG A 2 1.09 -13.85 11.33
N TYR A 3 -0.10 -13.94 10.75
CA TYR A 3 -0.68 -12.87 9.94
C TYR A 3 -1.96 -12.39 10.61
N VAL A 4 -2.14 -11.07 10.66
CA VAL A 4 -3.39 -10.45 11.14
C VAL A 4 -4.15 -9.99 9.91
N LYS A 5 -5.34 -10.54 9.70
CA LYS A 5 -6.25 -10.07 8.65
C LYS A 5 -6.99 -8.85 9.18
N ILE A 6 -6.70 -7.70 8.59
CA ILE A 6 -7.37 -6.43 8.94
C ILE A 6 -8.65 -6.33 8.11
N SER A 7 -9.71 -5.75 8.68
CA SER A 7 -10.91 -5.42 7.92
C SER A 7 -10.62 -4.33 6.87
N LYS A 8 -11.37 -4.34 5.75
CA LYS A 8 -11.22 -3.31 4.70
C LYS A 8 -11.41 -1.90 5.24
N SER A 9 -12.34 -1.71 6.18
CA SER A 9 -12.62 -0.42 6.82
C SER A 9 -11.42 0.14 7.58
N ASN A 10 -10.65 -0.73 8.23
CA ASN A 10 -9.58 -0.32 9.14
C ASN A 10 -8.20 -0.33 8.46
N THR A 11 -8.15 -0.68 7.16
CA THR A 11 -6.89 -0.80 6.42
C THR A 11 -6.20 0.55 6.29
N TYR A 12 -6.92 1.61 5.91
CA TYR A 12 -6.33 2.94 5.77
C TYR A 12 -5.89 3.53 7.11
N GLU A 13 -6.70 3.39 8.16
CA GLU A 13 -6.34 3.85 9.51
C GLU A 13 -5.06 3.14 10.01
N PHE A 14 -4.92 1.85 9.72
CA PHE A 14 -3.71 1.11 10.05
C PHE A 14 -2.49 1.62 9.26
N LEU A 15 -2.64 1.87 7.96
CA LEU A 15 -1.57 2.43 7.12
C LEU A 15 -1.14 3.83 7.59
N GLU A 16 -2.08 4.68 8.02
CA GLU A 16 -1.74 6.00 8.58
C GLU A 16 -0.92 5.87 9.86
N ARG A 17 -1.28 4.93 10.74
CA ARG A 17 -0.51 4.64 11.95
C ARG A 17 0.90 4.15 11.61
N LEU A 18 1.06 3.31 10.57
CA LEU A 18 2.36 2.88 10.09
C LEU A 18 3.19 4.05 9.54
N LYS A 19 2.57 4.94 8.74
CA LYS A 19 3.24 6.14 8.20
C LYS A 19 3.74 7.08 9.31
N LYS A 20 3.03 7.16 10.44
CA LYS A 20 3.49 7.93 11.62
C LYS A 20 4.74 7.35 12.28
N ILE A 21 4.99 6.06 12.11
CA ILE A 21 6.15 5.37 12.72
C ILE A 21 7.35 5.40 11.76
N GLY A 22 7.12 5.43 10.45
CA GLY A 22 8.18 5.53 9.44
C GLY A 22 7.64 5.63 8.01
N THR A 23 8.53 5.55 7.03
CA THR A 23 8.18 5.59 5.61
C THR A 23 7.33 4.38 5.21
N LEU A 24 6.16 4.66 4.62
CA LEU A 24 5.27 3.63 4.12
C LEU A 24 5.58 3.35 2.65
N TYR A 25 5.98 2.11 2.35
CA TYR A 25 6.12 1.62 0.99
C TYR A 25 4.90 0.80 0.61
N ALA A 26 4.28 1.13 -0.51
CA ALA A 26 3.11 0.41 -1.00
C ALA A 26 3.07 0.40 -2.54
N PRO A 27 2.24 -0.47 -3.14
CA PRO A 27 2.05 -0.48 -4.58
C PRO A 27 1.37 0.82 -5.00
N HIS A 28 2.08 1.63 -5.76
CA HIS A 28 1.62 2.90 -6.31
C HIS A 28 1.52 2.83 -7.83
N LYS A 29 0.53 3.52 -8.39
CA LYS A 29 0.31 3.53 -9.84
C LYS A 29 1.28 4.53 -10.47
N ILE A 30 2.33 4.02 -11.13
CA ILE A 30 3.27 4.88 -11.87
C ILE A 30 2.73 5.23 -13.27
N SER A 31 1.98 4.31 -13.89
CA SER A 31 1.45 4.51 -15.25
C SER A 31 0.12 3.77 -15.44
N GLU A 32 -0.58 3.99 -16.55
CA GLU A 32 -1.88 3.39 -16.84
C GLU A 32 -1.89 1.86 -16.70
N LYS A 33 -0.76 1.23 -17.00
CA LYS A 33 -0.61 -0.24 -17.04
C LYS A 33 0.34 -0.79 -15.96
N PHE A 34 1.06 0.07 -15.24
CA PHE A 34 2.16 -0.36 -14.38
C PHE A 34 2.02 0.16 -12.95
N TYR A 35 2.26 -0.74 -12.02
CA TYR A 35 2.29 -0.50 -10.59
C TYR A 35 3.68 -0.85 -10.09
N ASP A 36 4.22 -0.01 -9.23
CA ASP A 36 5.54 -0.23 -8.63
C ASP A 36 5.47 -0.09 -7.11
N PHE A 37 6.38 -0.73 -6.41
CA PHE A 37 6.44 -0.70 -4.95
C PHE A 37 7.36 0.43 -4.49
N SER A 38 6.77 1.61 -4.25
CA SER A 38 7.48 2.84 -3.92
C SER A 38 6.96 3.45 -2.62
N GLU A 39 7.70 4.44 -2.11
CA GLU A 39 7.23 5.22 -0.96
C GLU A 39 5.97 5.98 -1.35
N VAL A 40 4.96 5.92 -0.50
CA VAL A 40 3.67 6.55 -0.73
C VAL A 40 3.42 7.63 0.32
N ASP A 41 3.11 8.83 -0.16
CA ASP A 41 2.74 9.93 0.73
C ASP A 41 1.28 9.78 1.21
N ASP A 42 0.30 9.66 0.31
CA ASP A 42 -1.08 9.41 0.73
C ASP A 42 -1.38 7.91 0.84
N VAL A 43 -1.81 7.45 2.02
CA VAL A 43 -2.21 6.05 2.23
C VAL A 43 -3.32 5.56 1.29
N LYS A 44 -4.12 6.47 0.71
CA LYS A 44 -5.17 6.17 -0.27
C LYS A 44 -4.64 5.88 -1.66
N ASP A 45 -3.41 6.28 -1.95
CA ASP A 45 -2.73 5.97 -3.21
C ASP A 45 -2.19 4.53 -3.23
N ALA A 46 -2.18 3.84 -2.09
CA ALA A 46 -1.88 2.43 -2.03
C ALA A 46 -2.94 1.61 -2.76
N LYS A 47 -2.51 0.87 -3.78
CA LYS A 47 -3.38 0.02 -4.59
C LYS A 47 -3.28 -1.43 -4.12
N PHE A 48 -4.39 -1.96 -3.62
CA PHE A 48 -4.49 -3.34 -3.14
C PHE A 48 -4.84 -4.32 -4.25
N GLU A 49 -5.50 -3.84 -5.31
CA GLU A 49 -5.88 -4.63 -6.47
C GLU A 49 -5.05 -4.17 -7.66
N TYR A 50 -3.99 -4.91 -7.94
CA TYR A 50 -3.08 -4.65 -9.04
C TYR A 50 -2.42 -5.96 -9.50
N HIS A 51 -2.12 -6.05 -10.79
CA HIS A 51 -1.24 -7.09 -11.29
C HIS A 51 0.20 -6.64 -11.04
N ARG A 52 0.87 -7.26 -10.06
CA ARG A 52 2.29 -7.02 -9.82
C ARG A 52 3.05 -7.33 -11.09
N THR A 53 3.63 -6.30 -11.71
CA THR A 53 4.51 -6.50 -12.85
C THR A 53 5.83 -7.03 -12.29
N ILE A 54 6.07 -8.34 -12.39
CA ILE A 54 7.35 -8.95 -12.05
C ILE A 54 8.27 -8.63 -13.23
N ARG A 55 9.19 -7.69 -13.03
CA ARG A 55 10.20 -7.33 -14.03
C ARG A 55 11.44 -8.20 -13.86
#